data_AF-A0A7J6CMD4-F1
#
_entry.id   AF-A0A7J6CMD4-F1
#
_cell.length_a   1.000
_cell.length_b   1.000
_cell.length_c   1.000
_cell.angle_alpha   90.00
_cell.angle_beta   90.00
_cell.angle_gamma   90.00
#
_symmetry.space_group_name_H-M   'P 1'
#
loop_
_entity.id
_entity.type
_entity.pdbx_description
1 polymer ?
#
loop_
_entity_poly.entity_id
_entity_poly.type
_entity_poly.pdbx_seq_one_letter_code
_entity_poly.pdbx_strand_id
1 'polypeptide(L)'
;MNLLTDLRNYQYSLPVVENLRVHMEMGNSFIDIPKSRFNEMLKVVNSSNEHVISFGACFSTEADSHLVCLQNEDGSYQTQANSIPGKTRRVTGASFVVFNGALKASSGFIAKSSIVEDGLMVQIPPETMEGLRQALRDQTDFQIPCGKADSEETRENVNVRWVDWTTPVNTGVTSPVDGKSLEGVYSVKIQQDSEFEMDSRTIRCTEVFYLLKSSDVSLSAVLTSSAQFQREIATASCAALCPHLSVLMANGFNSLALRVSTDSDMVEYQAGSGGRLLPQKYMNDLDGALIPVIHGGSSCVPHQAMDMEFFFYISLSI
;
A
#
# COMPACT_ATOMS: atom_id res chain seq x y z
N MET A 1 -20.66 -5.36 14.08
CA MET A 1 -20.44 -5.69 12.64
C MET A 1 -21.65 -6.12 11.77
N ASN A 2 -22.70 -6.78 12.26
CA ASN A 2 -23.78 -7.36 11.42
C ASN A 2 -24.54 -6.37 10.50
N LEU A 3 -24.48 -5.07 10.78
CA LEU A 3 -25.10 -4.02 9.96
C LEU A 3 -24.21 -3.54 8.81
N LEU A 4 -22.92 -3.86 8.86
CA LEU A 4 -21.89 -3.34 7.97
C LEU A 4 -21.33 -4.40 7.02
N THR A 5 -21.56 -5.68 7.32
CA THR A 5 -21.06 -6.83 6.56
C THR A 5 -22.10 -7.94 6.56
N ASP A 6 -22.29 -8.59 5.41
CA ASP A 6 -23.08 -9.81 5.31
C ASP A 6 -22.25 -11.02 5.74
N LEU A 7 -22.37 -11.43 7.01
CA LEU A 7 -21.68 -12.61 7.53
C LEU A 7 -22.32 -13.94 7.13
N ARG A 8 -23.50 -13.93 6.50
CA ARG A 8 -24.20 -15.17 6.11
C ARG A 8 -23.77 -15.65 4.74
N ASN A 9 -23.75 -14.75 3.76
CA ASN A 9 -23.41 -15.10 2.37
C ASN A 9 -22.18 -14.37 1.85
N TYR A 10 -21.55 -13.49 2.66
CA TYR A 10 -20.37 -12.70 2.27
C TYR A 10 -20.58 -11.86 1.00
N GLN A 11 -21.82 -11.44 0.74
CA GLN A 11 -22.16 -10.68 -0.48
C GLN A 11 -21.61 -9.27 -0.47
N TYR A 12 -21.48 -8.67 0.71
CA TYR A 12 -20.88 -7.36 0.89
C TYR A 12 -20.14 -7.28 2.21
N SER A 13 -19.13 -6.41 2.23
CA SER A 13 -18.42 -6.00 3.44
C SER A 13 -18.23 -4.49 3.41
N LEU A 14 -17.84 -3.94 4.55
CA LEU A 14 -17.48 -2.56 4.69
C LEU A 14 -16.38 -2.20 3.67
N PRO A 15 -16.55 -1.14 2.85
CA PRO A 15 -15.50 -0.73 1.93
C PRO A 15 -14.29 -0.25 2.72
N VAL A 16 -13.10 -0.70 2.33
CA VAL A 16 -11.85 -0.29 2.96
C VAL A 16 -11.14 0.66 2.01
N VAL A 17 -10.74 1.83 2.51
CA VAL A 17 -9.90 2.78 1.77
C VAL A 17 -8.45 2.53 2.16
N GLU A 18 -7.62 2.17 1.18
CA GLU A 18 -6.25 1.75 1.46
C GLU A 18 -5.45 2.88 2.11
N ASN A 19 -4.67 2.56 3.16
CA ASN A 19 -3.86 3.51 3.93
C ASN A 19 -4.64 4.63 4.65
N LEU A 20 -5.98 4.60 4.65
CA LEU A 20 -6.78 5.44 5.53
C LEU A 20 -6.53 5.03 6.97
N ARG A 21 -6.33 6.00 7.87
CA ARG A 21 -6.04 5.74 9.28
C ARG A 21 -6.97 6.54 10.17
N VAL A 22 -7.31 5.95 11.32
CA VAL A 22 -8.09 6.61 12.36
C VAL A 22 -7.24 6.68 13.61
N HIS A 23 -7.00 7.88 14.10
CA HIS A 23 -6.21 8.16 15.31
C HIS A 23 -7.08 8.84 16.34
N MET A 24 -7.22 8.24 17.51
CA MET A 24 -7.94 8.79 18.64
C MET A 24 -6.94 9.29 19.69
N GLU A 25 -7.04 10.58 19.99
CA GLU A 25 -6.23 11.30 20.97
C GLU A 25 -7.14 12.01 21.99
N MET A 26 -6.56 12.57 23.05
CA MET A 26 -7.33 13.31 24.04
C MET A 26 -7.99 14.54 23.40
N GLY A 27 -9.33 14.53 23.34
CA GLY A 27 -10.14 15.62 22.77
C GLY A 27 -10.19 15.68 21.25
N ASN A 28 -9.48 14.81 20.52
CA ASN A 28 -9.46 14.82 19.07
C ASN A 28 -9.45 13.41 18.49
N SER A 29 -10.27 13.19 17.47
CA SER A 29 -10.19 12.03 16.59
C SER A 29 -9.81 12.52 15.20
N PHE A 30 -8.79 11.92 14.59
CA PHE A 30 -8.34 12.22 13.24
C PHE A 30 -8.68 11.05 12.33
N ILE A 31 -9.31 11.35 11.21
CA ILE A 31 -9.59 10.42 10.12
C ILE A 31 -8.77 10.90 8.94
N ASP A 32 -7.59 10.29 8.78
CA ASP A 32 -6.59 10.69 7.82
C ASP A 32 -6.76 9.89 6.53
N ILE A 33 -7.23 10.58 5.50
CA ILE A 33 -7.51 10.02 4.18
C ILE A 33 -6.35 10.39 3.24
N PRO A 34 -5.62 9.43 2.66
CA PRO A 34 -4.57 9.75 1.70
C PRO A 34 -5.14 10.46 0.47
N LYS A 35 -4.54 11.59 0.07
CA LYS A 35 -4.96 12.33 -1.14
C LYS A 35 -4.96 11.48 -2.40
N SER A 36 -4.03 10.52 -2.51
CA SER A 36 -3.95 9.55 -3.60
C SER A 36 -5.17 8.64 -3.72
N ARG A 37 -6.00 8.53 -2.66
CA ARG A 37 -7.17 7.64 -2.59
C ARG A 37 -8.50 8.37 -2.75
N PHE A 38 -8.48 9.58 -3.30
CA PHE A 38 -9.67 10.37 -3.57
C PHE A 38 -10.74 9.62 -4.37
N ASN A 39 -10.36 8.95 -5.46
CA ASN A 39 -11.29 8.19 -6.30
C ASN A 39 -11.94 7.01 -5.56
N GLU A 40 -11.22 6.34 -4.66
CA GLU A 40 -11.75 5.26 -3.83
C GLU A 40 -12.74 5.82 -2.81
N MET A 41 -12.38 6.91 -2.12
CA MET A 41 -13.26 7.58 -1.17
C MET A 41 -14.55 8.09 -1.84
N LEU A 42 -14.45 8.63 -3.07
CA LEU A 42 -15.61 9.10 -3.82
C LEU A 42 -16.56 7.93 -4.17
N LYS A 43 -16.03 6.74 -4.49
CA LYS A 43 -16.85 5.53 -4.67
C LYS A 43 -17.60 5.18 -3.39
N VAL A 44 -16.94 5.25 -2.22
CA VAL A 44 -17.58 5.03 -0.91
C VAL A 44 -18.72 6.02 -0.69
N VAL A 45 -18.50 7.32 -0.91
CA VAL A 45 -19.53 8.36 -0.73
C VAL A 45 -20.72 8.15 -1.68
N ASN A 46 -20.46 7.73 -2.92
CA ASN A 46 -21.49 7.51 -3.93
C ASN A 46 -22.30 6.23 -3.72
N SER A 47 -21.70 5.16 -3.16
CA SER A 47 -22.39 3.92 -2.85
C SER A 47 -23.07 3.91 -1.48
N SER A 48 -22.71 4.85 -0.60
CA SER A 48 -23.27 5.00 0.74
C SER A 48 -24.70 5.56 0.72
N ASN A 49 -25.52 5.14 1.68
CA ASN A 49 -26.83 5.73 1.94
C ASN A 49 -26.70 7.24 2.26
N GLU A 50 -27.75 8.03 1.99
CA GLU A 50 -27.78 9.47 2.28
C GLU A 50 -27.49 9.80 3.76
N HIS A 51 -28.00 8.96 4.67
CA HIS A 51 -27.89 9.19 6.12
C HIS A 51 -26.73 8.44 6.78
N VAL A 52 -26.02 7.55 6.08
CA VAL A 52 -24.95 6.74 6.67
C VAL A 52 -23.79 6.63 5.70
N ILE A 53 -22.59 7.00 6.16
CA ILE A 53 -21.33 6.75 5.46
C ILE A 53 -20.46 5.89 6.37
N SER A 54 -20.00 4.75 5.86
CA SER A 54 -19.17 3.85 6.65
C SER A 54 -18.04 3.28 5.81
N PHE A 55 -16.86 3.17 6.40
CA PHE A 55 -15.68 2.62 5.76
C PHE A 55 -14.68 2.08 6.78
N GLY A 56 -13.91 1.08 6.37
CA GLY A 56 -12.83 0.49 7.15
C GLY A 56 -11.57 1.33 7.08
N ALA A 57 -10.77 1.26 8.14
CA ALA A 57 -9.47 1.89 8.27
C ALA A 57 -8.37 0.82 8.32
N CYS A 58 -7.18 1.18 7.86
CA CYS A 58 -5.99 0.34 7.93
C CYS A 58 -5.30 0.49 9.29
N PHE A 59 -4.54 -0.54 9.67
CA PHE A 59 -3.67 -0.48 10.83
C PHE A 59 -2.67 0.67 10.71
N SER A 60 -2.46 1.39 11.81
CA SER A 60 -1.47 2.47 11.86
C SER A 60 -0.28 2.07 12.72
N THR A 61 0.90 2.04 12.10
CA THR A 61 2.19 1.86 12.78
C THR A 61 2.61 3.07 13.61
N GLU A 62 1.97 4.23 13.42
CA GLU A 62 2.23 5.46 14.18
C GLU A 62 1.46 5.49 15.51
N ALA A 63 0.40 4.69 15.64
CA ALA A 63 -0.36 4.58 16.88
C ALA A 63 0.38 3.74 17.92
N ASP A 64 0.33 4.14 19.18
CA ASP A 64 0.93 3.40 20.30
C ASP A 64 -0.01 2.34 20.90
N SER A 65 -1.25 2.32 20.43
CA SER A 65 -2.26 1.32 20.78
C SER A 65 -3.31 1.19 19.67
N HIS A 66 -4.13 0.14 19.70
CA HIS A 66 -5.22 -0.08 18.76
C HIS A 66 -6.45 -0.63 19.49
N LEU A 67 -7.65 -0.18 19.11
CA LEU A 67 -8.90 -0.71 19.64
C LEU A 67 -9.10 -2.16 19.18
N VAL A 68 -9.54 -3.02 20.08
CA VAL A 68 -9.82 -4.43 19.79
C VAL A 68 -11.19 -4.80 20.31
N CYS A 69 -11.94 -5.52 19.48
CA CYS A 69 -13.24 -6.09 19.85
C CYS A 69 -13.03 -7.54 20.27
N LEU A 70 -13.30 -7.85 21.54
CA LEU A 70 -13.19 -9.20 22.07
C LEU A 70 -14.57 -9.80 22.21
N GLN A 71 -14.74 -11.01 21.67
CA GLN A 71 -15.91 -11.82 21.93
C GLN A 71 -15.69 -12.63 23.21
N ASN A 72 -16.58 -12.47 24.18
CA ASN A 72 -16.59 -13.22 25.42
C ASN A 72 -17.18 -14.63 25.20
N GLU A 73 -17.00 -15.52 26.18
CA GLU A 73 -17.51 -16.90 26.11
C GLU A 73 -19.05 -16.98 25.99
N ASP A 74 -19.76 -15.99 26.52
CA ASP A 74 -21.22 -15.86 26.42
C ASP A 74 -21.70 -15.30 25.06
N GLY A 75 -20.76 -15.03 24.14
CA GLY A 75 -21.03 -14.47 22.83
C GLY A 75 -21.24 -12.95 22.81
N SER A 76 -21.16 -12.28 23.96
CA SER A 76 -21.16 -10.81 24.04
C SER A 76 -19.84 -10.22 23.52
N TYR A 77 -19.88 -8.97 23.07
CA TYR A 77 -18.70 -8.25 22.58
C TYR A 77 -18.33 -7.13 23.53
N GLN A 78 -17.03 -6.95 23.75
CA GLN A 78 -16.48 -5.85 24.55
C GLN A 78 -15.32 -5.17 23.83
N THR A 79 -15.21 -3.87 24.02
CA THR A 79 -14.09 -3.07 23.51
C THR A 79 -12.95 -3.08 24.52
N GLN A 80 -11.74 -3.39 24.05
CA GLN A 80 -10.49 -3.14 24.77
C GLN A 80 -9.52 -2.34 23.90
N ALA A 81 -8.40 -1.92 24.47
CA ALA A 81 -7.31 -1.30 23.72
C ALA A 81 -6.03 -2.10 23.96
N ASN A 82 -5.41 -2.59 22.88
CA ASN A 82 -4.13 -3.26 22.94
C ASN A 82 -3.02 -2.21 22.77
N SER A 83 -2.13 -2.09 23.75
CA SER A 83 -1.08 -1.06 23.77
C SER A 83 0.31 -1.68 23.64
N ILE A 84 1.24 -0.97 23.01
CA ILE A 84 2.64 -1.39 22.92
C ILE A 84 3.23 -1.48 24.34
N PRO A 85 3.80 -2.62 24.76
CA PRO A 85 4.37 -2.78 26.10
C PRO A 85 5.36 -1.67 26.44
N GLY A 86 5.19 -1.03 27.61
CA GLY A 86 6.07 0.03 28.09
C GLY A 86 5.81 1.43 27.49
N LYS A 87 4.83 1.60 26.59
CA LYS A 87 4.40 2.92 26.11
C LYS A 87 3.14 3.40 26.84
N THR A 88 3.11 4.69 27.18
CA THR A 88 1.88 5.36 27.64
C THR A 88 0.96 5.60 26.45
N ARG A 89 -0.32 5.25 26.60
CA ARG A 89 -1.32 5.42 25.56
C ARG A 89 -1.52 6.91 25.23
N ARG A 90 -1.22 7.32 24.02
CA ARG A 90 -1.43 8.68 23.52
C ARG A 90 -2.28 8.70 22.26
N VAL A 91 -1.95 7.83 21.31
CA VAL A 91 -2.65 7.69 20.03
C VAL A 91 -3.20 6.27 19.92
N THR A 92 -4.52 6.15 19.87
CA THR A 92 -5.21 4.85 19.72
C THR A 92 -5.76 4.71 18.31
N GLY A 93 -5.36 3.67 17.59
CA GLY A 93 -5.91 3.32 16.29
C GLY A 93 -7.32 2.72 16.39
N ALA A 94 -8.14 2.90 15.36
CA ALA A 94 -9.46 2.26 15.23
C ALA A 94 -9.61 1.56 13.87
N SER A 95 -10.44 0.53 13.80
CA SER A 95 -10.59 -0.36 12.63
C SER A 95 -11.59 0.14 11.59
N PHE A 96 -12.55 0.99 11.98
CA PHE A 96 -13.55 1.54 11.06
C PHE A 96 -14.14 2.85 11.55
N VAL A 97 -14.82 3.56 10.65
CA VAL A 97 -15.62 4.75 10.97
C VAL A 97 -17.04 4.58 10.45
N VAL A 98 -18.02 5.05 11.21
CA VAL A 98 -19.40 5.22 10.77
C VAL A 98 -19.87 6.64 11.09
N PHE A 99 -20.23 7.40 10.07
CA PHE A 99 -20.98 8.63 10.20
C PHE A 99 -22.46 8.35 10.08
N ASN A 100 -23.25 8.81 11.05
CA ASN A 100 -24.69 8.61 11.11
C ASN A 100 -25.41 9.96 11.21
N GLY A 101 -26.10 10.34 10.13
CA GLY A 101 -26.85 11.60 9.96
C GLY A 101 -28.19 11.67 10.71
N ALA A 102 -28.45 10.75 11.65
CA ALA A 102 -29.72 10.65 12.36
C ALA A 102 -29.76 11.37 13.73
N LEU A 103 -28.84 12.33 13.98
CA LEU A 103 -28.88 13.08 15.23
C LEU A 103 -30.08 14.04 15.25
N LYS A 104 -30.99 13.82 16.20
CA LYS A 104 -32.18 14.66 16.37
C LYS A 104 -31.81 16.00 17.00
N ALA A 105 -32.40 17.09 16.50
CA ALA A 105 -32.24 18.43 17.07
C ALA A 105 -32.64 18.51 18.55
N SER A 106 -33.61 17.70 18.98
CA SER A 106 -34.04 17.60 20.38
C SER A 106 -33.04 16.91 21.32
N SER A 107 -31.91 16.41 20.80
CA SER A 107 -30.91 15.73 21.63
C SER A 107 -30.09 16.68 22.50
N GLY A 108 -30.02 17.98 22.15
CA GLY A 108 -29.16 18.96 22.83
C GLY A 108 -27.67 18.81 22.52
N PHE A 109 -27.31 18.00 21.53
CA PHE A 109 -25.92 17.80 21.08
C PHE A 109 -25.72 18.39 19.68
N ILE A 110 -24.54 18.94 19.45
CA ILE A 110 -24.08 19.38 18.12
C ILE A 110 -23.71 18.15 17.30
N ALA A 111 -22.90 17.26 17.88
CA ALA A 111 -22.56 15.95 17.38
C ALA A 111 -22.16 15.04 18.54
N LYS A 112 -22.18 13.73 18.33
CA LYS A 112 -21.74 12.73 19.31
C LYS A 112 -20.69 11.82 18.69
N SER A 113 -19.54 11.72 19.33
CA SER A 113 -18.51 10.74 19.04
C SER A 113 -18.60 9.61 20.07
N SER A 114 -18.52 8.35 19.64
CA SER A 114 -18.55 7.18 20.52
C SER A 114 -17.77 6.03 19.92
N ILE A 115 -17.13 5.23 20.77
CA ILE A 115 -16.48 3.98 20.35
C ILE A 115 -17.53 2.86 20.30
N VAL A 116 -17.55 2.10 19.21
CA VAL A 116 -18.41 0.94 19.03
C VAL A 116 -17.54 -0.23 18.57
N GLU A 117 -17.47 -1.30 19.37
CA GLU A 117 -16.58 -2.44 19.11
C GLU A 117 -15.13 -1.93 18.97
N ASP A 118 -14.49 -2.05 17.82
CA ASP A 118 -13.15 -1.53 17.53
C ASP A 118 -13.15 -0.32 16.59
N GLY A 119 -14.30 0.33 16.39
CA GLY A 119 -14.47 1.46 15.48
C GLY A 119 -15.00 2.74 16.15
N LEU A 120 -15.01 3.81 15.35
CA LEU A 120 -15.50 5.13 15.71
C LEU A 120 -16.87 5.39 15.09
N MET A 121 -17.88 5.68 15.91
CA MET A 121 -19.21 6.12 15.47
C MET A 121 -19.35 7.62 15.73
N VAL A 122 -19.74 8.37 14.70
CA VAL A 122 -19.95 9.82 14.78
C VAL A 122 -21.39 10.12 14.34
N GLN A 123 -22.23 10.49 15.30
CA GLN A 123 -23.60 10.90 15.05
C GLN A 123 -23.67 12.40 14.83
N ILE A 124 -24.18 12.82 13.69
CA ILE A 124 -24.25 14.21 13.25
C ILE A 124 -25.66 14.57 12.75
N PRO A 125 -26.04 15.86 12.75
CA PRO A 125 -27.25 16.33 12.12
C PRO A 125 -27.22 16.11 10.60
N PRO A 126 -28.40 16.03 9.94
CA PRO A 126 -28.47 15.90 8.48
C PRO A 126 -27.68 16.99 7.72
N GLU A 127 -27.74 18.24 8.18
CA GLU A 127 -27.01 19.37 7.57
C GLU A 127 -25.49 19.18 7.62
N THR A 128 -24.96 18.71 8.76
CA THR A 128 -23.54 18.40 8.91
C THR A 128 -23.13 17.20 8.05
N MET A 129 -24.03 16.22 7.86
CA MET A 129 -23.80 15.10 6.95
C MET A 129 -23.69 15.56 5.49
N GLU A 130 -24.55 16.49 5.06
CA GLU A 130 -24.47 17.10 3.73
C GLU A 130 -23.15 17.85 3.55
N GLY A 131 -22.75 18.67 4.52
CA GLY A 131 -21.45 19.36 4.52
C GLY A 131 -20.26 18.40 4.44
N LEU A 132 -20.29 17.30 5.22
CA LEU A 132 -19.25 16.26 5.17
C LEU A 132 -19.18 15.60 3.78
N ARG A 133 -20.32 15.27 3.18
CA ARG A 133 -20.36 14.69 1.83
C ARG A 133 -19.78 15.65 0.80
N GLN A 134 -20.10 16.93 0.89
CA GLN A 134 -19.56 17.94 -0.02
C GLN A 134 -18.05 18.07 0.14
N ALA A 135 -17.54 18.17 1.38
CA ALA A 135 -16.11 18.25 1.64
C ALA A 135 -15.34 17.02 1.12
N LEU A 136 -15.91 15.81 1.27
CA LEU A 136 -15.33 14.59 0.71
C LEU A 136 -15.33 14.58 -0.83
N ARG A 137 -16.33 15.19 -1.48
CA ARG A 137 -16.39 15.34 -2.94
C ARG A 137 -15.41 16.39 -3.46
N ASP A 138 -15.15 17.43 -2.69
CA ASP A 138 -14.27 18.54 -3.06
C ASP A 138 -12.80 18.31 -2.65
N GLN A 139 -12.51 17.16 -2.02
CA GLN A 139 -11.20 16.83 -1.46
C GLN A 139 -10.70 17.87 -0.44
N THR A 140 -11.61 18.41 0.37
CA THR A 140 -11.28 19.39 1.41
C THR A 140 -11.41 18.80 2.80
N ASP A 141 -10.61 19.29 3.73
CA ASP A 141 -10.71 18.92 5.14
C ASP A 141 -12.06 19.34 5.74
N PHE A 142 -12.53 18.58 6.72
CA PHE A 142 -13.80 18.83 7.40
C PHE A 142 -13.68 18.58 8.90
N GLN A 143 -14.18 19.50 9.72
CA GLN A 143 -14.15 19.40 11.18
C GLN A 143 -15.56 19.31 11.75
N ILE A 144 -15.75 18.36 12.68
CA ILE A 144 -17.02 18.11 13.35
C ILE A 144 -16.82 18.31 14.86
N PRO A 145 -17.25 19.44 15.42
CA PRO A 145 -17.24 19.64 16.86
C PRO A 145 -18.32 18.77 17.52
N CYS A 146 -17.89 17.91 18.44
CA CYS A 146 -18.72 17.01 19.22
C CYS A 146 -18.90 17.54 20.65
N GLY A 147 -20.10 17.33 21.20
CA GLY A 147 -20.47 17.82 22.53
C GLY A 147 -21.88 18.39 22.59
N LYS A 148 -22.26 18.87 23.78
CA LYS A 148 -23.54 19.54 24.01
C LYS A 148 -23.52 20.96 23.42
N ALA A 149 -24.66 21.42 22.93
CA ALA A 149 -24.79 22.77 22.35
C ALA A 149 -24.53 23.88 23.37
N ASP A 150 -24.99 23.68 24.61
CA ASP A 150 -25.01 24.71 25.66
C ASP A 150 -23.83 24.62 26.66
N SER A 151 -22.80 23.83 26.35
CA SER A 151 -21.65 23.58 27.22
C SER A 151 -20.34 23.96 26.54
N GLU A 152 -19.52 24.78 27.20
CA GLU A 152 -18.12 24.99 26.79
C GLU A 152 -17.17 23.91 27.33
N GLU A 153 -17.60 23.11 28.32
CA GLU A 153 -16.76 22.06 28.88
C GLU A 153 -16.66 20.83 27.95
N THR A 154 -15.41 20.47 27.64
CA THR A 154 -14.98 19.26 26.92
C THR A 154 -15.61 19.05 25.53
N ARG A 155 -15.27 19.93 24.58
CA ARG A 155 -15.52 19.68 23.16
C ARG A 155 -14.49 18.70 22.61
N GLU A 156 -14.96 17.57 22.10
CA GLU A 156 -14.15 16.68 21.29
C GLU A 156 -14.28 17.10 19.83
N ASN A 157 -13.22 17.00 19.03
CA ASN A 157 -13.31 17.27 17.60
C ASN A 157 -13.03 16.01 16.80
N VAL A 158 -13.89 15.72 15.82
CA VAL A 158 -13.59 14.76 14.76
C VAL A 158 -13.09 15.53 13.56
N ASN A 159 -11.86 15.27 13.15
CA ASN A 159 -11.16 15.95 12.08
C ASN A 159 -10.99 14.97 10.91
N VAL A 160 -11.68 15.21 9.80
CA VAL A 160 -11.53 14.47 8.55
C VAL A 160 -10.53 15.23 7.70
N ARG A 161 -9.35 14.64 7.44
CA ARG A 161 -8.23 15.34 6.80
C ARG A 161 -7.75 14.60 5.58
N TRP A 162 -7.39 15.35 4.55
CA TRP A 162 -6.71 14.85 3.37
C TRP A 162 -5.20 15.00 3.53
N VAL A 163 -4.51 13.89 3.73
CA VAL A 163 -3.07 13.88 4.02
C VAL A 163 -2.25 13.44 2.82
N ASP A 164 -1.06 14.05 2.66
CA ASP A 164 -0.02 13.56 1.77
C ASP A 164 0.73 12.42 2.45
N TRP A 165 0.05 11.29 2.62
CA TRP A 165 0.60 10.08 3.22
C TRP A 165 0.75 8.97 2.18
N THR A 166 1.95 8.40 2.13
CA THR A 166 2.22 7.15 1.41
C THR A 166 2.83 6.17 2.40
N THR A 167 2.20 5.00 2.55
CA THR A 167 2.77 3.95 3.38
C THR A 167 4.10 3.51 2.77
N PRO A 168 5.16 3.33 3.57
CA PRO A 168 6.40 2.75 3.08
C PRO A 168 6.09 1.39 2.48
N VAL A 169 6.16 1.28 1.16
CA VAL A 169 6.11 -0.01 0.46
C VAL A 169 7.46 -0.68 0.62
N ASN A 170 7.50 -2.01 0.61
CA ASN A 170 8.76 -2.76 0.60
C ASN A 170 9.69 -2.45 1.81
N THR A 171 9.11 -2.19 3.00
CA THR A 171 9.89 -1.99 4.24
C THR A 171 10.84 -3.16 4.50
N GLY A 172 12.12 -2.84 4.73
CA GLY A 172 13.16 -3.82 4.99
C GLY A 172 13.70 -4.56 3.75
N VAL A 173 13.19 -4.27 2.56
CA VAL A 173 13.74 -4.81 1.30
C VAL A 173 15.03 -4.06 0.95
N THR A 174 16.08 -4.81 0.62
CA THR A 174 17.36 -4.27 0.18
C THR A 174 17.74 -4.82 -1.19
N SER A 175 18.44 -4.02 -1.98
CA SER A 175 18.94 -4.40 -3.30
C SER A 175 19.97 -5.54 -3.18
N PRO A 176 19.77 -6.67 -3.89
CA PRO A 176 20.80 -7.70 -4.00
C PRO A 176 22.03 -7.24 -4.79
N VAL A 177 21.95 -6.16 -5.57
CA VAL A 177 23.08 -5.63 -6.35
C VAL A 177 24.09 -4.92 -5.45
N ASP A 178 23.63 -3.95 -4.65
CA ASP A 178 24.50 -3.04 -3.90
C ASP A 178 24.11 -2.84 -2.41
N GLY A 179 23.07 -3.53 -1.93
CA GLY A 179 22.63 -3.48 -0.54
C GLY A 179 21.88 -2.21 -0.14
N LYS A 180 21.56 -1.32 -1.10
CA LYS A 180 20.76 -0.11 -0.82
C LYS A 180 19.33 -0.47 -0.42
N SER A 181 18.74 0.34 0.47
CA SER A 181 17.34 0.18 0.85
C SER A 181 16.41 0.46 -0.34
N LEU A 182 15.45 -0.43 -0.56
CA LEU A 182 14.34 -0.26 -1.51
C LEU A 182 13.03 0.07 -0.79
N GLU A 183 13.11 0.50 0.47
CA GLU A 183 11.95 0.98 1.23
C GLU A 183 11.37 2.24 0.59
N GLY A 184 10.05 2.26 0.42
CA GLY A 184 9.31 3.30 -0.27
C GLY A 184 9.39 3.24 -1.80
N VAL A 185 10.19 2.33 -2.37
CA VAL A 185 10.31 2.17 -3.83
C VAL A 185 9.14 1.36 -4.36
N TYR A 186 8.49 1.88 -5.41
CA TYR A 186 7.38 1.19 -6.07
C TYR A 186 7.85 -0.10 -6.75
N SER A 187 7.08 -1.18 -6.62
CA SER A 187 7.37 -2.46 -7.25
C SER A 187 6.15 -3.09 -7.93
N VAL A 188 6.41 -3.90 -8.96
CA VAL A 188 5.41 -4.69 -9.69
C VAL A 188 5.80 -6.15 -9.67
N LYS A 189 4.89 -7.02 -9.24
CA LYS A 189 5.07 -8.47 -9.32
C LYS A 189 4.92 -8.94 -10.77
N ILE A 190 5.87 -9.74 -11.24
CA ILE A 190 5.81 -10.34 -12.58
C ILE A 190 5.13 -11.70 -12.50
N GLN A 191 4.17 -11.93 -13.39
CA GLN A 191 3.79 -13.29 -13.80
C GLN A 191 4.51 -13.61 -15.10
N GLN A 192 5.41 -14.59 -15.05
CA GLN A 192 6.10 -15.09 -16.24
C GLN A 192 5.34 -16.28 -16.81
N ASP A 193 5.00 -16.23 -18.09
CA ASP A 193 4.34 -17.33 -18.81
C ASP A 193 5.33 -18.45 -19.17
N SER A 194 6.63 -18.14 -19.23
CA SER A 194 7.70 -19.07 -19.60
C SER A 194 8.43 -19.59 -18.37
N GLU A 195 8.56 -20.92 -18.28
CA GLU A 195 9.37 -21.57 -17.27
C GLU A 195 10.77 -21.85 -17.81
N PHE A 196 11.79 -21.43 -17.06
CA PHE A 196 13.18 -21.68 -17.37
C PHE A 196 13.73 -22.69 -16.37
N GLU A 197 13.97 -23.92 -16.85
CA GLU A 197 14.45 -25.03 -16.04
C GLU A 197 15.73 -25.65 -16.63
N MET A 198 16.69 -25.95 -15.77
CA MET A 198 17.89 -26.72 -16.07
C MET A 198 18.32 -27.50 -14.82
N ASP A 199 18.78 -28.74 -14.96
CA ASP A 199 19.29 -29.56 -13.85
C ASP A 199 18.35 -29.65 -12.62
N SER A 200 17.03 -29.79 -12.86
CA SER A 200 15.98 -29.78 -11.83
C SER A 200 15.94 -28.49 -11.00
N ARG A 201 16.31 -27.36 -11.61
CA ARG A 201 16.34 -26.03 -10.99
C ARG A 201 15.63 -25.06 -11.90
N THR A 202 14.81 -24.21 -11.31
CA THR A 202 14.02 -23.22 -12.01
C THR A 202 14.47 -21.82 -11.63
N ILE A 203 14.54 -20.91 -12.60
CA ILE A 203 14.75 -19.47 -12.35
C ILE A 203 13.51 -18.69 -12.77
N ARG A 204 13.06 -17.80 -11.89
CA ARG A 204 11.91 -16.92 -12.17
C ARG A 204 12.18 -15.51 -11.72
N CYS A 205 11.79 -14.54 -12.54
CA CYS A 205 11.69 -13.15 -12.14
C CYS A 205 10.35 -12.93 -11.43
N THR A 206 10.41 -12.50 -10.16
CA THR A 206 9.21 -12.38 -9.33
C THR A 206 8.71 -10.96 -9.22
N GLU A 207 9.60 -9.97 -9.27
CA GLU A 207 9.28 -8.58 -8.96
C GLU A 207 10.26 -7.61 -9.63
N VAL A 208 9.79 -6.41 -9.97
CA VAL A 208 10.60 -5.31 -10.52
C VAL A 208 10.36 -4.06 -9.73
N PHE A 209 11.44 -3.41 -9.29
CA PHE A 209 11.44 -2.14 -8.59
C PHE A 209 11.74 -1.00 -9.56
N TYR A 210 11.01 0.11 -9.41
CA TYR A 210 11.11 1.27 -10.28
C TYR A 210 11.62 2.47 -9.47
N LEU A 211 12.86 2.87 -9.70
CA LEU A 211 13.48 4.03 -9.07
C LEU A 211 13.52 5.16 -10.10
N LEU A 212 12.55 6.07 -10.04
CA LEU A 212 12.54 7.23 -10.92
C LEU A 212 13.65 8.21 -10.52
N LYS A 213 14.46 8.66 -11.48
CA LYS A 213 15.48 9.70 -11.25
C LYS A 213 14.89 11.12 -11.22
N SER A 214 13.65 11.29 -11.69
CA SER A 214 12.89 12.54 -11.65
C SER A 214 11.47 12.31 -11.11
N SER A 215 11.01 13.22 -10.25
CA SER A 215 9.69 13.18 -9.59
C SER A 215 8.53 13.70 -10.46
N ASP A 216 8.82 14.28 -11.62
CA ASP A 216 7.81 15.02 -12.41
C ASP A 216 6.93 14.12 -13.31
N VAL A 217 7.15 12.81 -13.28
CA VAL A 217 6.53 11.87 -14.22
C VAL A 217 5.59 10.90 -13.52
N SER A 218 4.39 10.76 -14.09
CA SER A 218 3.39 9.80 -13.59
C SER A 218 3.91 8.36 -13.68
N LEU A 219 4.04 7.70 -12.52
CA LEU A 219 4.41 6.28 -12.42
C LEU A 219 3.54 5.40 -13.32
N SER A 220 2.23 5.65 -13.42
CA SER A 220 1.33 4.83 -14.25
C SER A 220 1.65 4.89 -15.75
N ALA A 221 2.10 6.05 -16.24
CA ALA A 221 2.48 6.22 -17.64
C ALA A 221 3.79 5.46 -17.93
N VAL A 222 4.76 5.54 -17.01
CA VAL A 222 6.03 4.81 -17.10
C VAL A 222 5.77 3.30 -17.18
N LEU A 223 5.02 2.74 -16.23
CA LEU A 223 4.71 1.31 -16.17
C LEU A 223 4.08 0.79 -17.47
N THR A 224 3.13 1.54 -18.03
CA THR A 224 2.45 1.16 -19.27
C THR A 224 3.43 1.17 -20.44
N SER A 225 4.28 2.20 -20.55
CA SER A 225 5.26 2.33 -21.62
C SER A 225 6.38 1.28 -21.55
N SER A 226 6.72 0.81 -20.34
CA SER A 226 7.84 -0.10 -20.12
C SER A 226 7.46 -1.58 -20.00
N ALA A 227 6.18 -1.92 -20.00
CA ALA A 227 5.72 -3.29 -19.73
C ALA A 227 6.24 -4.34 -20.73
N GLN A 228 6.45 -3.96 -22.00
CA GLN A 228 7.04 -4.86 -23.00
C GLN A 228 8.55 -5.05 -22.76
N PHE A 229 9.27 -3.95 -22.58
CA PHE A 229 10.70 -3.94 -22.28
C PHE A 229 11.01 -4.74 -21.01
N GLN A 230 10.23 -4.54 -19.95
CA GLN A 230 10.31 -5.29 -18.69
C GLN A 230 10.21 -6.81 -18.93
N ARG A 231 9.21 -7.26 -19.71
CA ARG A 231 9.02 -8.69 -19.98
C ARG A 231 10.17 -9.28 -20.79
N GLU A 232 10.65 -8.56 -21.79
CA GLU A 232 11.76 -9.03 -22.63
C GLU A 232 13.07 -9.14 -21.85
N ILE A 233 13.40 -8.13 -21.02
CA ILE A 233 14.59 -8.17 -20.15
C ILE A 233 14.50 -9.32 -19.15
N ALA A 234 13.35 -9.52 -18.50
CA ALA A 234 13.17 -10.60 -17.55
C ALA A 234 13.34 -11.98 -18.22
N THR A 235 12.76 -12.16 -19.40
CA THR A 235 12.87 -13.40 -20.19
C THR A 235 14.29 -13.65 -20.68
N ALA A 236 14.94 -12.65 -21.25
CA ALA A 236 16.32 -12.75 -21.74
C ALA A 236 17.31 -13.08 -20.60
N SER A 237 17.13 -12.46 -19.43
CA SER A 237 17.94 -12.73 -18.24
C SER A 237 17.78 -14.16 -17.75
N CYS A 238 16.53 -14.65 -17.64
CA CYS A 238 16.27 -16.03 -17.25
C CYS A 238 16.90 -17.02 -18.23
N ALA A 239 16.77 -16.77 -19.54
CA ALA A 239 17.37 -17.62 -20.58
C ALA A 239 18.90 -17.65 -20.50
N ALA A 240 19.55 -16.50 -20.29
CA ALA A 240 21.01 -16.40 -20.18
C ALA A 240 21.57 -17.08 -18.93
N LEU A 241 20.85 -17.03 -17.81
CA LEU A 241 21.28 -17.62 -16.55
C LEU A 241 20.89 -19.10 -16.40
N CYS A 242 19.97 -19.60 -17.23
CA CYS A 242 19.48 -20.98 -17.21
C CYS A 242 20.61 -22.05 -17.28
N PRO A 243 21.66 -21.90 -18.13
CA PRO A 243 22.78 -22.86 -18.15
C PRO A 243 23.62 -22.89 -16.87
N HIS A 244 23.49 -21.87 -16.01
CA HIS A 244 24.36 -21.65 -14.85
C HIS A 244 23.69 -21.93 -13.50
N LEU A 245 22.42 -22.34 -13.48
CA LEU A 245 21.64 -22.53 -12.25
C LEU A 245 22.27 -23.56 -11.31
N SER A 246 22.92 -24.58 -11.87
CA SER A 246 23.62 -25.60 -11.11
C SER A 246 24.76 -25.01 -10.27
N VAL A 247 25.58 -24.16 -10.89
CA VAL A 247 26.72 -23.50 -10.27
C VAL A 247 26.29 -22.35 -9.36
N LEU A 248 25.29 -21.55 -9.75
CA LEU A 248 24.82 -20.39 -8.99
C LEU A 248 24.31 -20.80 -7.60
N MET A 249 23.39 -21.77 -7.52
CA MET A 249 22.93 -22.24 -6.21
C MET A 249 24.02 -22.97 -5.42
N ALA A 250 24.95 -23.69 -6.08
CA ALA A 250 26.06 -24.34 -5.39
C ALA A 250 26.99 -23.33 -4.68
N ASN A 251 27.07 -22.10 -5.21
CA ASN A 251 27.78 -20.98 -4.59
C ASN A 251 26.91 -20.14 -3.64
N GLY A 252 25.69 -20.58 -3.34
CA GLY A 252 24.77 -19.89 -2.43
C GLY A 252 24.00 -18.73 -3.05
N PHE A 253 24.04 -18.54 -4.37
CA PHE A 253 23.24 -17.52 -5.05
C PHE A 253 21.85 -18.07 -5.34
N ASN A 254 20.92 -17.87 -4.40
CA ASN A 254 19.50 -18.24 -4.53
C ASN A 254 18.59 -17.07 -4.94
N SER A 255 19.05 -15.84 -4.71
CA SER A 255 18.40 -14.60 -5.10
C SER A 255 19.39 -13.74 -5.88
N LEU A 256 18.99 -13.27 -7.04
CA LEU A 256 19.79 -12.48 -7.97
C LEU A 256 19.01 -11.22 -8.32
N ALA A 257 19.71 -10.13 -8.60
CA ALA A 257 19.09 -8.94 -9.13
C ALA A 257 19.83 -8.44 -10.37
N LEU A 258 19.07 -7.88 -11.30
CA LEU A 258 19.56 -7.14 -12.45
C LEU A 258 19.00 -5.73 -12.36
N ARG A 259 19.86 -4.71 -12.27
CA ARG A 259 19.46 -3.31 -12.36
C ARG A 259 19.78 -2.81 -13.76
N VAL A 260 18.76 -2.36 -14.49
CA VAL A 260 18.91 -1.65 -15.78
C VAL A 260 18.65 -0.18 -15.52
N SER A 261 19.65 0.65 -15.78
CA SER A 261 19.61 2.09 -15.57
C SER A 261 19.52 2.78 -16.92
N THR A 262 18.41 3.49 -17.14
CA THR A 262 18.18 4.30 -18.33
C THR A 262 18.43 5.77 -18.01
N ASP A 263 19.02 6.47 -18.98
CA ASP A 263 19.14 7.92 -19.06
C ASP A 263 18.92 8.33 -20.52
N SER A 264 18.80 9.64 -20.77
CA SER A 264 18.55 10.25 -22.08
C SER A 264 19.40 9.68 -23.23
N ASP A 265 20.68 9.43 -22.99
CA ASP A 265 21.63 8.96 -24.02
C ASP A 265 22.33 7.64 -23.67
N MET A 266 22.05 7.05 -22.52
CA MET A 266 22.81 5.90 -21.99
C MET A 266 21.88 4.86 -21.37
N VAL A 267 22.16 3.60 -21.67
CA VAL A 267 21.58 2.45 -20.96
C VAL A 267 22.73 1.61 -20.43
N GLU A 268 22.75 1.41 -19.11
CA GLU A 268 23.70 0.56 -18.44
C GLU A 268 22.95 -0.52 -17.65
N TYR A 269 23.62 -1.64 -17.36
CA TYR A 269 23.04 -2.64 -16.49
C TYR A 269 24.08 -3.26 -15.57
N GLN A 270 23.64 -3.69 -14.39
CA GLN A 270 24.45 -4.31 -13.36
C GLN A 270 23.71 -5.53 -12.82
N ALA A 271 24.41 -6.63 -12.57
CA ALA A 271 23.83 -7.80 -11.94
C ALA A 271 24.57 -8.15 -10.64
N GLY A 272 23.83 -8.57 -9.62
CA GLY A 272 24.41 -8.90 -8.33
C GLY A 272 23.55 -9.83 -7.48
N SER A 273 24.13 -10.29 -6.37
CA SER A 273 23.49 -11.10 -5.35
C SER A 273 24.11 -10.82 -3.99
N GLY A 274 23.29 -10.68 -2.95
CA GLY A 274 23.76 -10.47 -1.58
C GLY A 274 24.61 -9.20 -1.39
N GLY A 275 24.37 -8.16 -2.17
CA GLY A 275 25.12 -6.89 -2.15
C GLY A 275 26.48 -6.95 -2.84
N ARG A 276 26.70 -7.96 -3.68
CA ARG A 276 27.94 -8.13 -4.46
C ARG A 276 27.61 -8.35 -5.93
N LEU A 277 28.43 -7.77 -6.81
CA LEU A 277 28.28 -7.96 -8.25
C LEU A 277 28.56 -9.41 -8.66
N LEU A 278 27.86 -9.86 -9.71
CA LEU A 278 28.09 -11.17 -10.28
C LEU A 278 29.46 -11.27 -10.96
N PRO A 279 30.11 -12.45 -10.91
CA PRO A 279 31.34 -12.69 -11.67
C PRO A 279 31.20 -12.39 -13.17
N GLN A 280 32.26 -11.83 -13.77
CA GLN A 280 32.30 -11.39 -15.17
C GLN A 280 31.86 -12.47 -16.18
N LYS A 281 32.11 -13.75 -15.89
CA LYS A 281 31.68 -14.86 -16.76
C LYS A 281 30.17 -14.86 -17.01
N TYR A 282 29.36 -14.54 -15.99
CA TYR A 282 27.90 -14.48 -16.13
C TYR A 282 27.46 -13.20 -16.81
N MET A 283 28.21 -12.10 -16.60
CA MET A 283 27.97 -10.83 -17.29
C MET A 283 28.15 -10.96 -18.80
N ASN A 284 29.15 -11.71 -19.26
CA ASN A 284 29.37 -11.91 -20.70
C ASN A 284 28.21 -12.69 -21.37
N ASP A 285 27.62 -13.66 -20.66
CA ASP A 285 26.45 -14.39 -21.18
C ASP A 285 25.19 -13.53 -21.13
N LEU A 286 25.06 -12.69 -20.10
CA LEU A 286 24.01 -11.66 -20.03
C LEU A 286 24.16 -10.61 -21.14
N ASP A 287 25.38 -10.19 -21.50
CA ASP A 287 25.63 -9.24 -22.59
C ASP A 287 25.03 -9.77 -23.90
N GLY A 288 25.28 -11.04 -24.21
CA GLY A 288 24.77 -11.69 -25.41
C GLY A 288 23.24 -11.71 -25.50
N ALA A 289 22.53 -11.73 -24.37
CA ALA A 289 21.07 -11.78 -24.31
C ALA A 289 20.41 -10.39 -24.14
N LEU A 290 21.03 -9.49 -23.37
CA LEU A 290 20.45 -8.21 -22.97
C LEU A 290 20.73 -7.08 -23.97
N ILE A 291 21.94 -7.02 -24.55
CA ILE A 291 22.29 -5.98 -25.54
C ILE A 291 21.31 -5.98 -26.73
N PRO A 292 20.91 -7.14 -27.30
CA PRO A 292 19.91 -7.16 -28.36
C PRO A 292 18.52 -6.69 -27.93
N VAL A 293 18.15 -6.84 -26.66
CA VAL A 293 16.85 -6.36 -26.14
C VAL A 293 16.90 -4.85 -25.88
N ILE A 294 18.03 -4.35 -25.36
CA ILE A 294 18.23 -2.92 -25.07
C ILE A 294 18.34 -2.11 -26.37
N HIS A 295 19.01 -2.64 -27.40
CA HIS A 295 19.24 -1.93 -28.66
C HIS A 295 18.38 -2.43 -29.83
N GLY A 296 17.66 -3.55 -29.67
CA GLY A 296 16.77 -4.10 -30.68
C GLY A 296 15.47 -3.33 -30.74
N GLY A 297 15.09 -2.86 -31.93
CA GLY A 297 13.93 -1.98 -32.13
C GLY A 297 12.54 -2.58 -31.88
N SER A 298 12.43 -3.70 -31.17
CA SER A 298 11.14 -4.36 -30.86
C SER A 298 10.51 -3.87 -29.55
N SER A 299 11.31 -3.57 -28.53
CA SER A 299 10.84 -2.94 -27.28
C SER A 299 11.47 -1.56 -27.15
N CYS A 300 10.63 -0.55 -26.99
CA CYS A 300 11.10 0.82 -26.84
C CYS A 300 11.70 0.97 -25.43
N VAL A 301 13.02 1.19 -25.36
CA VAL A 301 13.66 1.57 -24.10
C VAL A 301 12.90 2.76 -23.52
N PRO A 302 12.58 2.73 -22.22
CA PRO A 302 11.93 3.85 -21.59
C PRO A 302 12.76 5.14 -21.78
N HIS A 303 12.15 6.14 -22.42
CA HIS A 303 12.78 7.45 -22.63
C HIS A 303 12.99 8.22 -21.31
N GLN A 304 12.32 7.78 -20.24
CA GLN A 304 12.44 8.36 -18.92
C GLN A 304 13.69 7.83 -18.22
N ALA A 305 14.46 8.74 -17.62
CA ALA A 305 15.60 8.38 -16.79
C ALA A 305 15.11 7.70 -15.50
N MET A 306 15.46 6.42 -15.34
CA MET A 306 15.09 5.61 -14.16
C MET A 306 15.99 4.40 -14.01
N ASP A 307 15.93 3.76 -12.84
CA ASP A 307 16.50 2.43 -12.63
C ASP A 307 15.38 1.41 -12.46
N MET A 308 15.47 0.32 -13.22
CA MET A 308 14.61 -0.85 -13.12
C MET A 308 15.40 -2.00 -12.50
N GLU A 309 15.01 -2.44 -11.31
CA GLU A 309 15.69 -3.55 -10.63
C GLU A 309 14.82 -4.79 -10.60
N PHE A 310 15.22 -5.80 -11.38
CA PHE A 310 14.55 -7.08 -11.55
C PHE A 310 15.07 -8.08 -10.53
N PHE A 311 14.17 -8.71 -9.78
CA PHE A 311 14.50 -9.71 -8.78
C PHE A 311 14.23 -11.11 -9.34
N PHE A 312 15.24 -11.97 -9.27
CA PHE A 312 15.18 -13.35 -9.72
C PHE A 312 15.43 -14.28 -8.54
N TYR A 313 14.69 -15.38 -8.51
CA TYR A 313 14.88 -16.44 -7.53
C TYR A 313 15.14 -17.76 -8.25
N ILE A 314 16.10 -18.51 -7.71
CA ILE A 314 16.39 -19.87 -8.15
C ILE A 314 15.81 -20.84 -7.12
N SER A 315 14.97 -21.75 -7.58
CA SER A 315 14.34 -22.81 -6.77
C SER A 315 14.66 -24.19 -7.34
N LEU A 316 14.53 -25.22 -6.51
CA LEU A 316 14.50 -26.60 -6.99
C LEU A 316 13.14 -26.86 -7.65
N SER A 317 13.17 -27.52 -8.80
CA SER A 317 11.97 -28.05 -9.44
C SER A 317 11.44 -29.20 -8.57
N ILE A 318 10.12 -29.20 -8.30
CA ILE A 318 9.44 -30.22 -7.49
C ILE A 318 8.89 -31.30 -8.40
#